data_AF-A0A7J6VF82-F1
#
_entry.id   AF-A0A7J6VF82-F1
#
_cell.length_a   1.000
_cell.length_b   1.000
_cell.length_c   1.000
_cell.angle_alpha   90.00
_cell.angle_beta   90.00
_cell.angle_gamma   90.00
#
_symmetry.space_group_name_H-M   'P 1'
#
loop_
_entity.id
_entity.type
_entity.pdbx_description
1 polymer ?
#
loop_
_entity_poly.entity_id
_entity_poly.type
_entity_poly.pdbx_seq_one_letter_code
_entity_poly.pdbx_strand_id
1 'polypeptide(L)'
;MQTLPNAYTSNPTTVSSNFNQFNLAVRTMLDRLLEEASRGTAVQKFATGNTTVGPDNNMTIYALVECTPDLSPLQCRDCLNGTSEKLPECCSGRIGGRVLRPSCNFRYETSQFYNVTTMMSDSPPVVDRSGPAGRVPSGAVTFPEVRKIPLILLALAMFLDKI
;
A
#
# COMPACT_ATOMS: atom_id res chain seq x y z
N MET A 1 3.27 -14.29 3.60
CA MET A 1 3.20 -13.47 2.37
C MET A 1 3.54 -14.33 1.18
N GLN A 2 2.70 -14.34 0.14
CA GLN A 2 2.99 -15.09 -1.08
C GLN A 2 3.75 -14.17 -2.04
N THR A 3 4.97 -14.55 -2.38
CA THR A 3 5.87 -13.78 -3.26
C THR A 3 6.00 -14.37 -4.65
N LEU A 4 5.32 -15.49 -4.93
CA LEU A 4 5.35 -16.22 -6.19
C LEU A 4 3.95 -16.71 -6.59
N PRO A 5 3.66 -16.80 -7.90
CA PRO A 5 4.52 -16.41 -9.02
C PRO A 5 4.68 -14.89 -9.13
N ASN A 6 5.90 -14.45 -9.47
CA ASN A 6 6.19 -13.07 -9.86
C ASN A 6 5.92 -12.94 -11.36
N ALA A 7 5.00 -12.06 -11.74
CA ALA A 7 4.75 -11.75 -13.14
C ALA A 7 5.00 -10.27 -13.39
N TYR A 8 5.47 -9.92 -14.58
CA TYR A 8 5.61 -8.53 -14.98
C TYR A 8 5.23 -8.33 -16.44
N THR A 9 4.80 -7.12 -16.75
CA THR A 9 4.50 -6.68 -18.11
C THR A 9 5.03 -5.27 -18.29
N SER A 10 5.57 -4.98 -19.47
CA SER A 10 6.09 -3.65 -19.80
C SER A 10 5.54 -3.19 -21.15
N ASN A 11 5.32 -1.88 -21.29
CA ASN A 11 5.00 -1.27 -22.56
C ASN A 11 6.19 -1.45 -23.53
N PRO A 12 6.01 -1.95 -24.77
CA PRO A 12 7.12 -2.17 -25.69
C PRO A 12 7.85 -0.87 -26.09
N THR A 13 7.20 0.28 -25.96
CA THR A 13 7.80 1.59 -26.23
C THR A 13 8.71 2.03 -25.09
N THR A 14 9.89 2.53 -25.45
CA THR A 14 10.87 3.12 -24.53
C THR A 14 10.94 4.63 -24.67
N VAL A 15 11.38 5.31 -23.62
CA VAL A 15 11.69 6.74 -23.69
C VAL A 15 12.79 7.01 -24.71
N SER A 16 12.64 8.07 -25.50
CA SER A 16 13.59 8.47 -26.55
C SER A 16 14.76 9.31 -26.02
N SER A 17 14.60 9.96 -24.87
CA SER A 17 15.63 10.76 -24.20
C SER A 17 15.48 10.69 -22.67
N ASN A 18 16.45 11.24 -21.94
CA ASN A 18 16.40 11.33 -20.46
C ASN A 18 16.24 9.97 -19.76
N PHE A 19 16.73 8.88 -20.37
CA PHE A 19 16.57 7.51 -19.89
C PHE A 19 16.89 7.34 -18.39
N ASN A 20 18.04 7.87 -17.95
CA ASN A 20 18.45 7.78 -16.54
C ASN A 20 17.55 8.60 -15.61
N GLN A 21 17.16 9.81 -16.03
CA GLN A 21 16.25 10.66 -15.26
C GLN A 21 14.86 10.04 -15.16
N PHE A 22 14.34 9.46 -16.24
CA PHE A 22 13.07 8.74 -16.26
C PHE A 22 13.09 7.57 -15.28
N ASN A 23 14.10 6.69 -15.37
CA ASN A 23 14.21 5.54 -14.48
C ASN A 23 14.37 5.95 -13.01
N LEU A 24 15.13 7.02 -12.74
CA LEU A 24 15.27 7.57 -11.39
C LEU A 24 13.92 8.11 -10.88
N ALA A 25 13.19 8.86 -11.70
CA ALA A 25 11.88 9.40 -11.33
C ALA A 25 10.86 8.30 -11.03
N VAL A 26 10.83 7.24 -11.84
CA VAL A 26 9.97 6.06 -11.59
C VAL A 26 10.32 5.40 -10.25
N ARG A 27 11.60 5.12 -9.99
CA ARG A 27 12.04 4.50 -8.72
C ARG A 27 11.69 5.37 -7.51
N THR A 28 12.10 6.63 -7.52
CA THR A 28 11.84 7.56 -6.41
C THR A 28 10.34 7.73 -6.14
N MET A 29 9.52 7.81 -7.20
CA MET A 29 8.07 7.90 -7.04
C MET A 29 7.50 6.61 -6.43
N LEU A 30 7.93 5.44 -6.91
CA LEU A 30 7.47 4.17 -6.38
C LEU A 30 7.89 3.98 -4.92
N ASP A 31 9.14 4.29 -4.54
CA ASP A 31 9.63 4.18 -3.16
C ASP A 31 8.77 5.02 -2.19
N ARG A 32 8.41 6.24 -2.61
CA ARG A 32 7.52 7.11 -1.83
C ARG A 32 6.12 6.51 -1.67
N LEU A 33 5.50 6.07 -2.78
CA LEU A 33 4.15 5.50 -2.76
C LEU A 33 4.08 4.19 -1.98
N LEU A 34 5.16 3.42 -2.03
CA LEU A 34 5.29 2.13 -1.36
C LEU A 34 5.28 2.31 0.16
N GLU A 35 6.02 3.30 0.66
CA GLU A 35 5.98 3.69 2.08
C GLU A 35 4.60 4.20 2.51
N GLU A 36 3.92 4.97 1.65
CA GLU A 36 2.58 5.48 1.90
C GLU A 36 1.55 4.34 2.00
N ALA A 37 1.51 3.45 1.01
CA ALA A 37 0.60 2.30 1.00
C ALA A 37 0.85 1.33 2.16
N SER A 38 2.11 1.17 2.58
CA SER A 38 2.50 0.29 3.70
C SER A 38 1.97 0.79 5.05
N ARG A 39 1.79 2.11 5.20
CA ARG A 39 1.24 2.74 6.40
C ARG A 39 -0.29 2.81 6.38
N GLY A 40 -0.91 2.39 5.29
CA GLY A 40 -2.35 2.36 5.11
C GLY A 40 -3.09 1.44 6.11
N THR A 41 -4.39 1.70 6.26
CA THR A 41 -5.26 0.92 7.16
C THR A 41 -5.56 -0.46 6.58
N ALA A 42 -6.25 -1.33 7.32
CA ALA A 42 -6.71 -2.62 6.77
C ALA A 42 -7.66 -2.47 5.57
N VAL A 43 -8.34 -1.32 5.45
CA VAL A 43 -9.31 -1.06 4.37
C VAL A 43 -8.63 -0.40 3.16
N GLN A 44 -7.57 0.37 3.39
CA GLN A 44 -6.89 1.14 2.35
C GLN A 44 -5.38 0.91 2.42
N LYS A 45 -4.88 -0.05 1.63
CA LYS A 45 -3.44 -0.32 1.46
C LYS A 45 -2.97 -0.06 0.04
N PHE A 46 -3.33 1.10 -0.49
CA PHE A 46 -2.85 1.55 -1.79
C PHE A 46 -2.42 3.02 -1.70
N ALA A 47 -1.59 3.42 -2.65
CA ALA A 47 -1.21 4.81 -2.84
C ALA A 47 -1.13 5.11 -4.34
N THR A 48 -1.42 6.35 -4.72
CA THR A 48 -1.28 6.83 -6.09
C THR A 48 -0.49 8.12 -6.11
N GLY A 49 0.17 8.40 -7.23
CA GLY A 49 0.93 9.63 -7.38
C GLY A 49 1.42 9.82 -8.79
N ASN A 50 1.94 11.01 -9.05
CA ASN A 50 2.57 11.34 -10.30
C ASN A 50 3.86 12.12 -10.09
N THR A 51 4.65 12.19 -11.15
CA THR A 51 5.85 13.02 -11.25
C THR A 51 6.06 13.42 -12.71
N THR A 52 6.80 14.51 -12.94
CA THR A 52 7.09 14.99 -14.29
C THR A 52 8.58 14.89 -14.60
N VAL A 53 8.92 14.59 -15.85
CA VAL A 53 10.29 14.48 -16.35
C VAL A 53 10.42 15.11 -17.73
N GLY A 54 11.66 15.30 -18.18
CA GLY A 54 11.98 15.87 -19.48
C GLY A 54 12.09 17.40 -19.46
N PRO A 55 12.48 18.00 -20.60
CA PRO A 55 12.51 19.45 -20.77
C PRO A 55 11.13 20.03 -20.47
N ASP A 56 11.09 21.11 -19.68
CA ASP A 56 9.86 21.81 -19.31
C ASP A 56 8.77 20.93 -18.67
N ASN A 57 9.16 19.80 -18.03
CA ASN A 57 8.23 18.86 -17.39
C ASN A 57 7.16 18.29 -18.34
N ASN A 58 7.52 18.10 -19.62
CA ASN A 58 6.58 17.73 -20.67
C ASN A 58 6.06 16.28 -20.63
N MET A 59 6.61 15.41 -19.77
CA MET A 59 6.17 14.04 -19.61
C MET A 59 5.75 13.77 -18.18
N THR A 60 4.47 13.45 -17.98
CA THR A 60 3.94 13.03 -16.67
C THR A 60 3.93 11.51 -16.57
N ILE A 61 4.42 10.99 -15.45
CA ILE A 61 4.37 9.58 -15.08
C ILE A 61 3.37 9.45 -13.96
N TYR A 62 2.42 8.51 -14.10
CA TYR A 62 1.44 8.17 -13.08
C TYR A 62 1.77 6.80 -12.51
N ALA A 63 1.57 6.60 -11.22
CA ALA A 63 1.77 5.32 -10.57
C ALA A 63 0.72 5.01 -9.51
N LEU A 64 0.50 3.72 -9.32
CA LEU A 64 -0.32 3.13 -8.27
C LEU A 64 0.47 1.96 -7.68
N VAL A 65 0.44 1.84 -6.37
CA VAL A 65 0.92 0.67 -5.63
C VAL A 65 -0.16 0.18 -4.69
N GLU A 66 -0.21 -1.13 -4.45
CA GLU A 66 -1.26 -1.74 -3.63
C GLU A 66 -0.76 -3.01 -2.93
N CYS A 67 -1.22 -3.22 -1.70
CA CYS A 67 -1.12 -4.47 -0.94
C CYS A 67 -2.51 -5.03 -0.62
N THR A 68 -2.56 -6.33 -0.39
CA THR A 68 -3.78 -6.96 0.12
C THR A 68 -4.04 -6.58 1.60
N PRO A 69 -5.32 -6.36 2.00
CA PRO A 69 -5.73 -6.00 3.36
C PRO A 69 -5.18 -6.85 4.51
N ASP A 70 -4.90 -8.13 4.27
CA ASP A 70 -4.45 -9.11 5.26
C ASP A 70 -3.01 -8.90 5.73
N LEU A 71 -2.20 -8.10 5.00
CA LEU A 71 -0.81 -7.87 5.35
C LEU A 71 -0.65 -6.85 6.49
N SER A 72 0.27 -7.16 7.42
CA SER A 72 0.78 -6.14 8.35
C SER A 72 1.54 -5.02 7.61
N PRO A 73 1.75 -3.83 8.20
CA PRO A 73 2.53 -2.77 7.58
C PRO A 73 3.92 -3.21 7.11
N LEU A 74 4.60 -4.01 7.94
CA LEU A 74 5.92 -4.57 7.62
C LEU A 74 5.84 -5.53 6.42
N GLN A 75 4.88 -6.46 6.42
CA GLN A 75 4.71 -7.42 5.33
C GLN A 75 4.34 -6.74 4.01
N CYS A 76 3.53 -5.67 4.06
CA CYS A 76 3.18 -4.89 2.89
C CYS A 76 4.42 -4.21 2.29
N ARG A 77 5.22 -3.55 3.15
CA ARG A 77 6.47 -2.92 2.74
C ARG A 77 7.43 -3.91 2.10
N ASP A 78 7.65 -5.06 2.74
CA ASP A 78 8.57 -6.07 2.24
C ASP A 78 8.08 -6.68 0.91
N CYS A 79 6.78 -6.90 0.78
CA CYS A 79 6.18 -7.38 -0.47
C CYS A 79 6.43 -6.39 -1.60
N LEU A 80 6.07 -5.11 -1.38
CA LEU A 80 6.18 -4.08 -2.40
C LEU A 80 7.65 -3.80 -2.75
N ASN A 81 8.57 -3.81 -1.77
CA ASN A 81 10.01 -3.64 -2.04
C ASN A 81 10.51 -4.74 -2.98
N GLY A 82 10.08 -5.98 -2.76
CA GLY A 82 10.40 -7.05 -3.68
C GLY A 82 9.79 -6.88 -5.09
N THR A 83 8.70 -6.12 -5.24
CA THR A 83 8.22 -5.74 -6.57
C THR A 83 9.11 -4.67 -7.20
N SER A 84 9.47 -3.60 -6.47
CA SER A 84 10.30 -2.50 -6.98
C SER A 84 11.71 -2.97 -7.37
N GLU A 85 12.28 -3.97 -6.68
CA GLU A 85 13.54 -4.63 -7.04
C GLU A 85 13.53 -5.23 -8.46
N LYS A 86 12.35 -5.53 -9.02
CA LYS A 86 12.20 -6.04 -10.39
C LYS A 86 12.16 -4.96 -11.47
N LEU A 87 12.10 -3.68 -11.11
CA LEU A 87 12.11 -2.56 -12.07
C LEU A 87 13.23 -2.63 -13.11
N PRO A 88 14.51 -2.92 -12.75
CA PRO A 88 15.60 -2.95 -13.72
C PRO A 88 15.41 -4.04 -14.79
N GLU A 89 14.88 -5.19 -14.39
CA GLU A 89 14.66 -6.35 -15.26
C GLU A 89 13.37 -6.18 -16.09
N CYS A 90 12.28 -5.78 -15.44
CA CYS A 90 10.99 -5.64 -16.09
C CYS A 90 10.93 -4.46 -17.05
N CYS A 91 11.33 -3.28 -16.57
CA CYS A 91 10.73 -2.05 -17.08
C CYS A 91 11.74 -0.90 -17.34
N SER A 92 13.05 -1.18 -17.36
CA SER A 92 14.06 -0.15 -17.59
C SER A 92 13.83 0.64 -18.89
N GLY A 93 13.57 1.94 -18.76
CA GLY A 93 13.27 2.87 -19.85
C GLY A 93 11.92 2.69 -20.54
N ARG A 94 11.08 1.75 -20.08
CA ARG A 94 9.75 1.47 -20.65
C ARG A 94 8.77 2.56 -20.20
N ILE A 95 7.94 3.07 -21.10
CA ILE A 95 6.97 4.15 -20.77
C ILE A 95 5.83 3.66 -19.85
N GLY A 96 5.72 2.36 -19.66
CA GLY A 96 4.79 1.74 -18.73
C GLY A 96 5.32 0.39 -18.25
N GLY A 97 5.01 0.06 -17.00
CA GLY A 97 5.50 -1.15 -16.36
C GLY A 97 4.61 -1.59 -15.21
N ARG A 98 4.47 -2.90 -15.05
CA ARG A 98 3.70 -3.53 -13.98
C ARG A 98 4.45 -4.74 -13.45
N VAL A 99 4.54 -4.86 -12.13
CA VAL A 99 5.02 -6.07 -11.46
C VAL A 99 3.94 -6.52 -10.49
N LEU A 100 3.56 -7.80 -10.61
CA LEU A 100 2.54 -8.43 -9.78
C LEU A 100 3.16 -9.52 -8.91
N ARG A 101 2.83 -9.45 -7.62
CA ARG A 101 2.89 -10.56 -6.66
C ARG A 101 1.47 -10.86 -6.17
N PRO A 102 1.20 -12.08 -5.66
CA PRO A 102 -0.12 -12.41 -5.14
C PRO A 102 -0.64 -11.44 -4.07
N SER A 103 0.23 -10.89 -3.24
CA SER A 103 -0.17 -9.99 -2.13
C SER A 103 0.13 -8.51 -2.35
N CYS A 104 0.77 -8.13 -3.45
CA CYS A 104 1.09 -6.72 -3.74
C CYS A 104 1.45 -6.48 -5.20
N ASN A 105 1.29 -5.24 -5.68
CA ASN A 105 1.68 -4.86 -7.03
C ASN A 105 2.02 -3.38 -7.14
N PHE A 106 2.74 -3.03 -8.20
CA PHE A 106 2.77 -1.66 -8.71
C PHE A 106 2.42 -1.63 -10.20
N ARG A 107 1.93 -0.48 -10.63
CA ARG A 107 1.81 -0.10 -12.04
C ARG A 107 2.23 1.35 -12.22
N TYR A 108 3.00 1.63 -13.26
CA TYR A 108 3.22 3.00 -13.72
C TYR A 108 2.96 3.11 -15.23
N GLU A 109 2.53 4.28 -15.67
CA GLU A 109 2.25 4.61 -17.08
C GLU A 109 2.48 6.11 -17.32
N THR A 110 2.82 6.51 -18.56
CA THR A 110 2.83 7.92 -18.98
C THR A 110 1.44 8.47 -19.35
N SER A 111 0.40 7.66 -19.20
CA SER A 111 -1.00 8.06 -19.36
C SER A 111 -1.76 7.74 -18.09
N GLN A 112 -2.60 8.67 -17.63
CA GLN A 112 -3.36 8.48 -16.41
C GLN A 112 -4.32 7.28 -16.54
N PHE A 113 -4.31 6.40 -15.54
CA PHE A 113 -5.08 5.15 -15.55
C PHE A 113 -5.97 4.95 -14.31
N TYR A 114 -6.03 5.94 -13.41
CA TYR A 114 -6.86 5.93 -12.22
C TYR A 114 -7.62 7.26 -12.07
N ASN A 115 -8.85 7.18 -11.56
CA ASN A 115 -9.72 8.34 -11.32
C ASN A 115 -9.54 8.85 -9.88
N VAL A 116 -9.21 10.14 -9.73
CA VAL A 116 -9.00 10.76 -8.40
C VAL A 116 -10.32 10.95 -7.63
N THR A 117 -11.45 11.09 -8.34
CA THR A 117 -12.73 11.52 -7.76
C THR A 117 -13.36 10.51 -6.80
N THR A 118 -13.10 9.22 -6.96
CA THR A 118 -13.59 8.16 -6.06
C THR A 118 -12.76 8.01 -4.79
N MET A 119 -11.62 8.73 -4.66
CA MET A 119 -10.59 8.45 -3.65
C MET A 119 -10.61 9.41 -2.45
N MET A 120 -11.47 10.43 -2.43
CA MET A 120 -11.63 11.36 -1.30
C MET A 120 -12.89 11.10 -0.44
N SER A 121 -13.67 10.06 -0.74
CA SER A 121 -14.96 9.82 -0.08
C SER A 121 -14.90 9.04 1.24
N ASP A 122 -13.70 8.72 1.75
CA ASP A 122 -13.52 8.00 3.02
C ASP A 122 -12.92 8.90 4.12
N SER A 123 -13.22 10.20 4.10
CA SER A 123 -13.17 10.93 5.37
C SER A 123 -14.20 10.31 6.31
N PRO A 124 -13.82 9.83 7.52
CA PRO A 124 -14.80 9.42 8.51
C PRO A 124 -15.76 10.58 8.72
N PRO A 125 -17.09 10.37 8.79
CA PRO A 125 -18.02 11.45 9.09
C PRO A 125 -17.59 12.08 10.42
N VAL A 126 -17.19 13.35 10.37
CA VAL A 126 -16.98 14.14 11.59
C VAL A 126 -18.35 14.26 12.24
N VAL A 127 -18.57 13.46 13.28
CA VAL A 127 -19.78 13.54 14.10
C VAL A 127 -19.68 14.85 14.88
N ASP A 128 -20.31 15.90 14.37
CA ASP A 128 -20.49 17.15 15.08
C ASP A 128 -21.43 16.92 16.28
N ARG A 129 -20.85 16.81 17.47
CA ARG A 129 -21.58 16.74 18.74
C ARG A 129 -21.84 18.15 19.25
N SER A 130 -22.73 18.88 18.58
CA SER A 130 -23.28 20.12 19.12
C SER A 130 -24.82 20.09 19.05
N GLY A 131 -25.42 19.40 20.02
CA GLY A 131 -26.87 19.37 20.26
C GLY A 131 -27.17 19.22 21.76
N PRO A 132 -28.25 19.83 22.27
CA PRO A 132 -28.38 20.17 23.68
C PRO A 132 -28.64 18.96 24.57
N ALA A 133 -28.16 19.07 25.82
CA ALA A 133 -28.26 18.06 26.86
C ALA A 133 -29.70 17.64 27.17
N GLY A 134 -30.16 16.55 26.54
CA GLY A 134 -31.32 15.78 26.98
C GLY A 134 -30.89 14.74 28.02
N ARG A 135 -31.45 14.83 29.23
CA ARG A 135 -31.26 13.83 30.29
C ARG A 135 -31.78 12.46 29.83
N VAL A 136 -30.91 11.46 29.80
CA VAL A 136 -31.29 10.04 29.67
C VAL A 136 -31.12 9.37 31.04
N PRO A 137 -32.09 8.55 31.52
CA PRO A 137 -32.01 7.91 32.82
C PRO A 137 -30.93 6.83 32.86
N SER A 138 -30.23 6.75 33.99
CA SER A 138 -29.18 5.76 34.27
C SER A 138 -29.81 4.39 34.51
N GLY A 139 -29.86 3.56 33.47
CA GLY A 139 -30.09 2.12 33.58
C GLY A 139 -28.75 1.40 33.66
N ALA A 140 -28.47 0.71 34.77
CA ALA A 140 -27.25 -0.06 34.96
C ALA A 140 -27.23 -1.26 33.99
N VAL A 141 -26.36 -1.19 32.98
CA VAL A 141 -26.02 -2.33 32.12
C VAL A 141 -24.79 -3.00 32.74
N THR A 142 -24.99 -4.14 33.40
CA THR A 142 -23.92 -5.01 33.87
C THR A 142 -23.32 -5.76 32.68
N PHE A 143 -22.07 -5.45 32.35
CA PHE A 143 -21.29 -6.19 31.36
C PHE A 143 -20.64 -7.42 32.03
N PRO A 144 -20.71 -8.62 31.44
CA PRO A 144 -19.97 -9.77 31.95
C PRO A 144 -18.47 -9.57 31.74
N GLU A 145 -17.70 -9.77 32.81
CA GLU A 145 -16.25 -9.63 32.84
C GLU A 145 -15.59 -10.69 31.94
N VAL A 146 -14.88 -10.23 30.90
CA VAL A 146 -14.07 -11.12 30.05
C VAL A 146 -12.93 -11.66 30.89
N ARG A 147 -12.99 -12.96 31.22
CA ARG A 147 -11.91 -13.69 31.91
C ARG A 147 -10.61 -13.54 31.11
N LYS A 148 -9.71 -12.69 31.59
CA LYS A 148 -8.33 -12.57 31.11
C LYS A 148 -7.61 -13.88 31.41
N ILE A 149 -7.39 -14.71 30.39
CA ILE A 149 -6.55 -15.90 30.52
C ILE A 149 -5.10 -15.42 30.64
N PRO A 150 -4.39 -15.73 31.74
CA PRO A 150 -3.00 -15.32 31.89
C PRO A 150 -2.13 -16.11 30.89
N LEU A 151 -1.34 -15.37 30.11
CA LEU A 151 -0.37 -15.80 29.10
C LEU A 151 0.78 -16.69 29.64
N ILE A 152 0.65 -17.20 30.87
CA ILE A 152 1.67 -18.00 31.56
C ILE A 152 1.57 -19.48 31.16
N LEU A 153 0.38 -19.96 30.74
CA LEU A 153 0.17 -21.37 30.38
C LEU A 153 0.77 -21.78 29.02
N LEU A 154 0.99 -20.85 28.09
CA LEU A 154 1.63 -21.14 26.81
C LEU A 154 3.16 -21.28 26.92
N ALA A 155 3.77 -20.71 27.96
CA ALA A 155 5.22 -20.77 28.15
C ALA A 155 5.70 -22.17 28.56
N LEU A 156 4.90 -22.94 29.31
CA LEU A 156 5.26 -24.29 29.74
C LEU A 156 5.21 -25.32 28.61
N ALA A 157 4.35 -25.10 27.59
CA ALA A 157 4.26 -26.01 26.44
C ALA A 157 5.51 -25.97 25.55
N MET A 158 6.25 -24.86 25.52
CA MET A 158 7.47 -24.74 24.72
C MET A 158 8.71 -25.38 25.35
N PHE A 159 8.66 -25.81 26.62
CA PHE A 159 9.80 -26.43 27.30
C PHE A 159 9.77 -27.96 27.32
N LEU A 160 8.70 -28.61 26.82
CA LEU A 160 8.60 -30.07 26.79
C LEU A 160 8.93 -30.71 25.44
N ASP A 161 9.18 -29.94 24.38
CA ASP A 161 9.64 -30.46 23.07
C ASP A 161 11.19 -30.52 22.95
N LYS A 162 11.90 -30.39 24.08
CA LYS A 162 13.38 -30.39 24.12
C LYS A 162 13.97 -31.27 25.24
N ILE A 163 13.35 -32.41 25.50
CA ILE A 163 13.97 -33.57 26.17
C ILE A 163 13.76 -34.80 25.31
#